data_AF-A0A2E9MFT2-F1
#
_entry.id   AF-A0A2E9MFT2-F1
#
_cell.length_a   1.000
_cell.length_b   1.000
_cell.length_c   1.000
_cell.angle_alpha   90.00
_cell.angle_beta   90.00
_cell.angle_gamma   90.00
#
_symmetry.space_group_name_H-M   'P 1'
#
loop_
_entity.id
_entity.type
_entity.pdbx_description
1 polymer ?
#
loop_
_entity_poly.entity_id
_entity_poly.type
_entity_poly.pdbx_seq_one_letter_code
_entity_poly.pdbx_strand_id
1 'polypeptide(L)'
;MPTPPNPYEQAPQIIVREVGDRQRLLRHEAEDFLQSLIVDYEPRRAAHWDRDYSSEAAFTASVQGNRRRWAEAIGVFEGDGTELNPKLELWCDEDQFTAWWLTIDLLGGLRGRGILALPKGRRDPAPLVIAQHGIGSSPERVFGLDDPADIYKGYGRRLVEEGFAVVAPMNVSGSAPRARLERLCKLLGKTLWGIEVYRTQRLLDYLETREEIDVTRTAMYGISLGGAYTMFTTPLDERISVAIVCAWFNHRRHKMAIDDPRYTSFLSVDEEHIWIPGWLREFTDSDLASLICPRPLLVEQGKADGIAWWPLMLQEYEETREHYRKLGLEDRLEIDLHEGGHEIRLEKSLEFLKKWLQP
;
A
#
# COMPACT_ATOMS: atom_id res chain seq x y z
N MET A 1 33.84 -37.42 -30.51
CA MET A 1 33.18 -37.47 -29.19
C MET A 1 32.72 -38.90 -28.94
N PRO A 2 32.91 -39.48 -27.75
CA PRO A 2 32.39 -40.81 -27.45
C PRO A 2 30.86 -40.84 -27.61
N THR A 3 30.32 -41.95 -28.08
CA THR A 3 28.87 -42.16 -28.16
C THR A 3 28.29 -42.09 -26.75
N PRO A 4 27.23 -41.30 -26.51
CA PRO A 4 26.62 -41.23 -25.19
C PRO A 4 26.07 -42.62 -24.78
N PRO A 5 26.04 -42.93 -23.47
CA PRO A 5 25.53 -44.21 -22.99
C PRO A 5 24.07 -44.41 -23.37
N ASN A 6 23.66 -45.65 -23.66
CA ASN A 6 22.25 -45.99 -23.90
C ASN A 6 21.44 -45.73 -22.60
N PRO A 7 20.46 -44.81 -22.59
CA PRO A 7 19.69 -44.49 -21.39
C PRO A 7 18.89 -45.67 -20.85
N TYR A 8 18.55 -46.65 -21.70
CA TYR A 8 17.85 -47.88 -21.29
C TYR A 8 18.73 -48.88 -20.54
N GLU A 9 20.05 -48.71 -20.60
CA GLU A 9 21.04 -49.56 -19.93
C GLU A 9 21.66 -48.86 -18.70
N GLN A 10 21.28 -47.61 -18.43
CA GLN A 10 21.76 -46.86 -17.27
C GLN A 10 21.07 -47.31 -15.99
N ALA A 11 21.84 -47.32 -14.89
CA ALA A 11 21.28 -47.57 -13.57
C ALA A 11 20.32 -46.42 -13.17
N PRO A 12 19.19 -46.70 -12.50
CA PRO A 12 18.19 -45.69 -12.16
C PRO A 12 18.74 -44.44 -11.43
N GLN A 13 19.73 -44.62 -10.56
CA GLN A 13 20.40 -43.53 -9.84
C GLN A 13 21.12 -42.53 -10.76
N ILE A 14 21.66 -42.99 -11.89
CA ILE A 14 22.31 -42.12 -12.88
C ILE A 14 21.23 -41.29 -13.59
N ILE A 15 20.12 -41.93 -13.99
CA ILE A 15 18.98 -41.27 -14.63
C ILE A 15 18.40 -40.19 -13.70
N VAL A 16 18.16 -40.52 -12.43
CA VAL A 16 17.63 -39.55 -11.44
C VAL A 16 18.57 -38.36 -11.26
N ARG A 17 19.89 -38.60 -11.19
CA ARG A 17 20.89 -37.52 -11.10
C ARG A 17 20.84 -36.63 -12.34
N GLU A 18 20.91 -37.20 -13.54
CA GLU A 18 20.90 -36.43 -14.78
C GLU A 18 19.61 -35.63 -14.97
N VAL A 19 18.45 -36.23 -14.66
CA VAL A 19 17.16 -35.51 -14.68
C VAL A 19 17.20 -34.37 -13.67
N GLY A 20 17.68 -34.62 -12.45
CA GLY A 20 17.83 -33.59 -11.42
C GLY A 20 18.75 -32.45 -11.84
N ASP A 21 19.86 -32.75 -12.51
CA ASP A 21 20.83 -31.75 -12.99
C ASP A 21 20.22 -30.89 -14.11
N ARG A 22 19.57 -31.53 -15.10
CA ARG A 22 18.86 -30.82 -16.18
C ARG A 22 17.71 -29.97 -15.65
N GLN A 23 16.96 -30.47 -14.66
CA GLN A 23 15.89 -29.72 -14.01
C GLN A 23 16.41 -28.52 -13.21
N ARG A 24 17.55 -28.65 -12.52
CA ARG A 24 18.17 -27.49 -11.85
C ARG A 24 18.62 -26.45 -12.85
N LEU A 25 19.31 -26.85 -13.92
CA LEU A 25 19.74 -25.93 -14.97
C LEU A 25 18.54 -25.20 -15.59
N LEU A 26 17.50 -25.93 -16.02
CA LEU A 26 16.30 -25.35 -16.61
C LEU A 26 15.61 -24.33 -15.67
N ARG A 27 15.55 -24.62 -14.36
CA ARG A 27 14.97 -23.69 -13.39
C ARG A 27 15.77 -22.39 -13.30
N HIS A 28 17.10 -22.46 -13.25
CA HIS A 28 17.95 -21.27 -13.23
C HIS A 28 17.84 -20.48 -14.54
N GLU A 29 17.90 -21.15 -15.70
CA GLU A 29 17.76 -20.49 -17.01
C GLU A 29 16.40 -19.78 -17.14
N ALA A 30 15.32 -20.42 -16.68
CA ALA A 30 13.99 -19.84 -16.71
C ALA A 30 13.87 -18.64 -15.76
N GLU A 31 14.41 -18.76 -14.54
CA GLU A 31 14.38 -17.68 -13.55
C GLU A 31 15.21 -16.48 -14.02
N ASP A 32 16.44 -16.69 -14.48
CA ASP A 32 17.32 -15.64 -15.01
C ASP A 32 16.65 -14.89 -16.18
N PHE A 33 16.02 -15.63 -17.10
CA PHE A 33 15.27 -15.03 -18.21
C PHE A 33 14.11 -14.17 -17.71
N LEU A 34 13.26 -14.70 -16.82
CA LEU A 34 12.11 -13.97 -16.30
C LEU A 34 12.52 -12.75 -15.46
N GLN A 35 13.56 -12.88 -14.63
CA GLN A 35 14.13 -11.75 -13.89
C GLN A 35 14.63 -10.67 -14.84
N SER A 36 15.36 -11.04 -15.91
CA SER A 36 15.84 -10.07 -16.90
C SER A 36 14.70 -9.28 -17.56
N LEU A 37 13.59 -9.94 -17.87
CA LEU A 37 12.40 -9.29 -18.42
C LEU A 37 11.73 -8.37 -17.40
N ILE A 38 11.72 -8.73 -16.11
CA ILE A 38 11.09 -7.92 -15.06
C ILE A 38 11.92 -6.68 -14.74
N VAL A 39 13.25 -6.79 -14.71
CA VAL A 39 14.12 -5.64 -14.41
C VAL A 39 14.23 -4.66 -15.57
N ASP A 40 14.15 -5.15 -16.83
CA ASP A 40 14.09 -4.31 -18.03
C ASP A 40 12.72 -3.64 -18.20
N TYR A 41 12.55 -2.51 -17.51
CA TYR A 41 11.26 -1.88 -17.34
C TYR A 41 11.04 -0.62 -18.19
N GLU A 42 12.10 0.13 -18.51
CA GLU A 42 11.97 1.40 -19.24
C GLU A 42 11.22 1.29 -20.59
N PRO A 43 11.45 0.24 -21.41
CA PRO A 43 10.67 0.08 -22.65
C PRO A 43 9.16 -0.09 -22.38
N ARG A 44 8.79 -0.78 -21.29
CA ARG A 44 7.39 -0.95 -20.88
C ARG A 44 6.81 0.35 -20.36
N ARG A 45 7.56 1.07 -19.51
CA ARG A 45 7.15 2.39 -19.03
C ARG A 45 6.85 3.34 -20.19
N ALA A 46 7.74 3.42 -21.18
CA ALA A 46 7.56 4.27 -22.36
C ALA A 46 6.33 3.89 -23.21
N ALA A 47 5.96 2.61 -23.24
CA ALA A 47 4.80 2.13 -24.00
C ALA A 47 3.46 2.35 -23.27
N HIS A 48 3.46 2.40 -21.93
CA HIS A 48 2.25 2.45 -21.10
C HIS A 48 1.96 3.81 -20.47
N TRP A 49 2.88 4.77 -20.56
CA TRP A 49 2.76 6.10 -19.96
C TRP A 49 3.01 7.22 -20.96
N ASP A 50 2.07 8.16 -21.00
CA ASP A 50 2.18 9.42 -21.74
C ASP A 50 1.75 10.57 -20.82
N ARG A 51 2.68 11.00 -19.96
CA ARG A 51 2.42 12.01 -18.91
C ARG A 51 2.61 13.41 -19.47
N ASP A 52 1.57 14.23 -19.40
CA ASP A 52 1.63 15.63 -19.82
C ASP A 52 2.04 16.54 -18.64
N TYR A 53 3.25 17.08 -18.69
CA TYR A 53 3.79 17.95 -17.63
C TYR A 53 3.52 19.45 -17.86
N SER A 54 2.65 19.82 -18.81
CA SER A 54 2.39 21.24 -19.12
C SER A 54 1.64 22.00 -18.03
N SER A 55 0.86 21.31 -17.19
CA SER A 55 0.16 21.86 -16.03
C SER A 55 -0.33 20.75 -15.09
N GLU A 56 -0.69 21.07 -13.85
CA GLU A 56 -1.31 20.11 -12.91
C GLU A 56 -2.56 19.45 -13.51
N ALA A 57 -3.43 20.23 -14.17
CA ALA A 57 -4.66 19.73 -14.77
C ALA A 57 -4.40 18.80 -15.97
N ALA A 58 -3.46 19.17 -16.84
CA ALA A 58 -3.06 18.34 -17.98
C ALA A 58 -2.42 17.02 -17.52
N PHE A 59 -1.56 17.09 -16.49
CA PHE A 59 -0.95 15.92 -15.89
C PHE A 59 -2.01 14.97 -15.32
N THR A 60 -2.90 15.47 -14.46
CA THR A 60 -3.98 14.68 -13.86
C THR A 60 -4.88 14.06 -14.93
N ALA A 61 -5.19 14.77 -16.02
CA ALA A 61 -5.96 14.24 -17.14
C ALA A 61 -5.22 13.13 -17.90
N SER A 62 -3.92 13.32 -18.17
CA SER A 62 -3.10 12.37 -18.93
C SER A 62 -2.97 11.00 -18.26
N VAL A 63 -2.95 10.95 -16.91
CA VAL A 63 -2.80 9.70 -16.15
C VAL A 63 -4.11 8.98 -15.82
N GLN A 64 -5.28 9.49 -16.23
CA GLN A 64 -6.57 8.86 -15.92
C GLN A 64 -6.70 7.44 -16.48
N GLY A 65 -6.12 7.18 -17.66
CA GLY A 65 -6.06 5.82 -18.23
C GLY A 65 -5.27 4.86 -17.34
N ASN A 66 -4.17 5.33 -16.75
CA ASN A 66 -3.32 4.57 -15.84
C ASN A 66 -4.02 4.30 -14.50
N ARG A 67 -4.79 5.27 -13.96
CA ARG A 67 -5.64 5.02 -12.77
C ARG A 67 -6.65 3.90 -13.00
N ARG A 68 -7.32 3.88 -14.15
CA ARG A 68 -8.27 2.79 -14.49
C ARG A 68 -7.59 1.43 -14.55
N ARG A 69 -6.42 1.33 -15.21
CA ARG A 69 -5.65 0.08 -15.28
C ARG A 69 -5.10 -0.34 -13.91
N TRP A 70 -4.79 0.62 -13.03
CA TRP A 70 -4.45 0.31 -11.65
C TRP A 70 -5.64 -0.24 -10.86
N ALA A 71 -6.84 0.34 -11.04
CA ALA A 71 -8.07 -0.18 -10.43
C ALA A 71 -8.39 -1.61 -10.91
N GLU A 72 -8.17 -1.88 -12.20
CA GLU A 72 -8.29 -3.22 -12.80
C GLU A 72 -7.28 -4.20 -12.21
N ALA A 73 -6.00 -3.81 -12.08
CA ALA A 73 -4.95 -4.65 -11.51
C ALA A 73 -5.23 -4.99 -10.03
N ILE A 74 -5.60 -3.99 -9.23
CA ILE A 74 -6.06 -4.19 -7.85
C ILE A 74 -7.33 -5.03 -7.80
N GLY A 75 -8.13 -5.04 -8.88
CA GLY A 75 -9.38 -5.77 -8.93
C GLY A 75 -10.39 -5.19 -7.96
N VAL A 76 -10.55 -3.86 -7.95
CA VAL A 76 -11.57 -3.18 -7.14
C VAL A 76 -12.95 -3.76 -7.47
N PHE A 77 -13.77 -3.92 -6.43
CA PHE A 77 -15.13 -4.40 -6.56
C PHE A 77 -16.06 -3.24 -6.87
N GLU A 78 -16.99 -3.46 -7.77
CA GLU A 78 -18.06 -2.50 -8.04
C GLU A 78 -19.11 -2.57 -6.93
N GLY A 79 -19.73 -1.42 -6.62
CA GLY A 79 -20.81 -1.38 -5.65
C GLY A 79 -22.08 -2.03 -6.19
N ASP A 80 -22.80 -2.74 -5.32
CA ASP A 80 -24.07 -3.41 -5.60
C ASP A 80 -25.29 -2.59 -5.15
N GLY A 81 -25.08 -1.32 -4.78
CA GLY A 81 -26.12 -0.43 -4.26
C GLY A 81 -26.49 -0.68 -2.80
N THR A 82 -25.74 -1.51 -2.07
CA THR A 82 -25.99 -1.77 -0.65
C THR A 82 -25.97 -0.47 0.18
N GLU A 83 -27.03 -0.22 0.95
CA GLU A 83 -27.10 0.88 1.91
C GLU A 83 -25.99 0.78 2.96
N LEU A 84 -25.58 1.88 3.61
CA LEU A 84 -24.46 1.85 4.56
C LEU A 84 -24.84 1.22 5.91
N ASN A 85 -26.09 1.39 6.37
CA ASN A 85 -26.60 0.90 7.67
C ASN A 85 -25.59 1.02 8.82
N PRO A 86 -25.10 2.25 9.12
CA PRO A 86 -24.02 2.43 10.08
C PRO A 86 -24.46 2.08 11.50
N LYS A 87 -23.62 1.31 12.20
CA LYS A 87 -23.74 1.02 13.62
C LYS A 87 -22.47 1.50 14.33
N LEU A 88 -22.65 2.40 15.29
CA LEU A 88 -21.59 2.90 16.16
C LEU A 88 -21.74 2.27 17.56
N GLU A 89 -20.69 1.63 18.04
CA GLU A 89 -20.62 1.03 19.37
C GLU A 89 -19.52 1.73 20.15
N LEU A 90 -19.86 2.37 21.27
CA LEU A 90 -18.89 3.13 22.06
C LEU A 90 -17.71 2.23 22.44
N TRP A 91 -16.51 2.64 22.05
CA TRP A 91 -15.28 1.91 22.30
C TRP A 91 -14.51 2.52 23.48
N CYS A 92 -14.33 3.84 23.49
CA CYS A 92 -13.86 4.58 24.66
C CYS A 92 -14.38 6.02 24.67
N ASP A 93 -14.41 6.61 25.86
CA ASP A 93 -14.73 8.02 26.08
C ASP A 93 -13.67 8.63 27.00
N GLU A 94 -12.75 9.39 26.41
CA GLU A 94 -11.61 10.02 27.08
C GLU A 94 -11.83 11.53 27.19
N ASP A 95 -11.01 12.25 27.96
CA ASP A 95 -11.17 13.71 28.13
C ASP A 95 -11.03 14.48 26.80
N GLN A 96 -10.14 14.04 25.91
CA GLN A 96 -9.82 14.75 24.66
C GLN A 96 -10.56 14.22 23.43
N PHE A 97 -11.11 13.00 23.45
CA PHE A 97 -11.76 12.40 22.29
C PHE A 97 -12.77 11.33 22.71
N THR A 98 -13.68 11.00 21.81
CA THR A 98 -14.56 9.82 21.92
C THR A 98 -14.32 8.92 20.72
N ALA A 99 -14.37 7.60 20.90
CA ALA A 99 -14.18 6.65 19.83
C ALA A 99 -15.20 5.52 19.86
N TRP A 100 -15.49 4.96 18.68
CA TRP A 100 -16.49 3.92 18.46
C TRP A 100 -15.96 2.84 17.52
N TRP A 101 -16.38 1.60 17.76
CA TRP A 101 -16.43 0.61 16.70
C TRP A 101 -17.52 0.99 15.71
N LEU A 102 -17.10 1.30 14.49
CA LEU A 102 -17.97 1.55 13.34
C LEU A 102 -18.13 0.26 12.55
N THR A 103 -19.37 -0.12 12.29
CA THR A 103 -19.73 -1.18 11.34
C THR A 103 -20.66 -0.61 10.28
N ILE A 104 -20.38 -0.89 9.01
CA ILE A 104 -21.25 -0.58 7.86
C ILE A 104 -21.48 -1.83 7.00
N ASP A 105 -22.55 -1.84 6.23
CA ASP A 105 -22.81 -2.88 5.23
C ASP A 105 -21.90 -2.70 4.02
N LEU A 106 -21.44 -3.82 3.44
CA LEU A 106 -20.56 -3.84 2.27
C LEU A 106 -21.21 -4.65 1.13
N LEU A 107 -20.56 -5.69 0.60
CA LEU A 107 -21.05 -6.50 -0.52
C LEU A 107 -21.50 -7.87 -0.03
N GLY A 108 -22.63 -8.37 -0.54
CA GLY A 108 -23.04 -9.76 -0.32
C GLY A 108 -23.09 -10.19 1.15
N GLY A 109 -23.48 -9.29 2.05
CA GLY A 109 -23.54 -9.52 3.50
C GLY A 109 -22.24 -9.31 4.27
N LEU A 110 -21.13 -9.00 3.57
CA LEU A 110 -19.90 -8.53 4.22
C LEU A 110 -20.16 -7.20 4.94
N ARG A 111 -19.31 -6.91 5.94
CA ARG A 111 -19.35 -5.66 6.70
C ARG A 111 -18.01 -4.97 6.63
N GLY A 112 -18.02 -3.66 6.41
CA GLY A 112 -16.88 -2.79 6.68
C GLY A 112 -16.81 -2.49 8.16
N ARG A 113 -15.62 -2.57 8.76
CA ARG A 113 -15.40 -2.29 10.18
C ARG A 113 -14.18 -1.41 10.36
N GLY A 114 -14.16 -0.65 11.45
CA GLY A 114 -13.01 0.13 11.89
C GLY A 114 -13.29 0.86 13.19
N ILE A 115 -12.27 1.48 13.74
CA ILE A 115 -12.42 2.39 14.89
C ILE A 115 -12.52 3.81 14.34
N LEU A 116 -13.60 4.52 14.66
CA LEU A 116 -13.77 5.95 14.38
C LEU A 116 -13.54 6.72 15.68
N ALA A 117 -12.61 7.68 15.68
CA ALA A 117 -12.33 8.56 16.82
C ALA A 117 -12.52 10.02 16.41
N LEU A 118 -13.19 10.78 17.28
CA LEU A 118 -13.47 12.20 17.07
C LEU A 118 -12.94 13.04 18.24
N PRO A 119 -12.24 14.14 17.95
CA PRO A 119 -11.74 15.05 18.98
C PRO A 119 -12.90 15.81 19.64
N LYS A 120 -12.81 16.01 20.96
CA LYS A 120 -13.75 16.83 21.72
C LYS A 120 -13.37 18.32 21.64
N GLY A 121 -14.37 19.18 21.84
CA GLY A 121 -14.16 20.63 21.99
C GLY A 121 -13.87 21.40 20.70
N ARG A 122 -13.92 20.75 19.53
CA ARG A 122 -13.86 21.45 18.24
C ARG A 122 -15.17 22.16 17.93
N ARG A 123 -15.07 23.34 17.31
CA ARG A 123 -16.21 24.07 16.74
C ARG A 123 -16.38 23.79 15.25
N ASP A 124 -15.26 23.67 14.54
CA ASP A 124 -15.24 23.40 13.11
C ASP A 124 -15.02 21.91 12.82
N PRO A 125 -15.59 21.40 11.71
CA PRO A 125 -15.39 20.03 11.28
C PRO A 125 -13.91 19.64 11.22
N ALA A 126 -13.60 18.45 11.73
CA ALA A 126 -12.23 17.98 11.88
C ALA A 126 -11.69 17.44 10.54
N PRO A 127 -10.46 17.80 10.13
CA PRO A 127 -9.80 17.11 9.02
C PRO A 127 -9.64 15.62 9.35
N LEU A 128 -9.77 14.75 8.35
CA LEU A 128 -9.79 13.30 8.51
C LEU A 128 -8.42 12.68 8.24
N VAL A 129 -8.04 11.70 9.05
CA VAL A 129 -6.94 10.77 8.74
C VAL A 129 -7.45 9.34 8.74
N ILE A 130 -7.29 8.66 7.60
CA ILE A 130 -7.47 7.21 7.47
C ILE A 130 -6.17 6.55 7.93
N ALA A 131 -6.20 5.93 9.10
CA ALA A 131 -5.05 5.35 9.78
C ALA A 131 -5.00 3.83 9.57
N GLN A 132 -4.10 3.36 8.71
CA GLN A 132 -3.99 1.96 8.32
C GLN A 132 -2.98 1.18 9.15
N HIS A 133 -3.34 -0.07 9.46
CA HIS A 133 -2.49 -1.00 10.20
C HIS A 133 -1.72 -1.97 9.27
N GLY A 134 -0.60 -2.47 9.77
CA GLY A 134 0.23 -3.49 9.12
C GLY A 134 -0.36 -4.91 9.19
N ILE A 135 0.30 -5.87 8.54
CA ILE A 135 -0.20 -7.25 8.37
C ILE A 135 -0.37 -8.01 9.69
N GLY A 136 0.50 -7.79 10.67
CA GLY A 136 0.46 -8.42 11.99
C GLY A 136 -0.27 -7.59 13.05
N SER A 137 -1.09 -6.63 12.63
CA SER A 137 -1.62 -5.55 13.48
C SER A 137 -3.15 -5.45 13.40
N SER A 138 -3.71 -4.45 14.05
CA SER A 138 -5.14 -4.17 14.13
C SER A 138 -5.42 -2.67 14.30
N PRO A 139 -6.69 -2.23 14.15
CA PRO A 139 -7.11 -0.87 14.47
C PRO A 139 -6.75 -0.43 15.89
N GLU A 140 -6.79 -1.31 16.88
CA GLU A 140 -6.44 -0.98 18.27
C GLU A 140 -4.96 -0.59 18.40
N ARG A 141 -4.07 -1.23 17.64
CA ARG A 141 -2.64 -0.92 17.67
C ARG A 141 -2.31 0.46 17.10
N VAL A 142 -3.11 0.94 16.15
CA VAL A 142 -3.06 2.33 15.68
C VAL A 142 -3.26 3.33 16.84
N PHE A 143 -4.06 2.97 17.84
CA PHE A 143 -4.28 3.78 19.06
C PHE A 143 -3.32 3.43 20.21
N GLY A 144 -2.27 2.65 19.94
CA GLY A 144 -1.20 2.34 20.90
C GLY A 144 -1.50 1.17 21.83
N LEU A 145 -2.54 0.37 21.53
CA LEU A 145 -2.88 -0.82 22.30
C LEU A 145 -2.19 -2.06 21.72
N ASP A 146 -1.70 -2.94 22.59
CA ASP A 146 -0.99 -4.16 22.17
C ASP A 146 0.22 -3.89 21.26
N ASP A 147 0.94 -2.77 21.47
CA ASP A 147 2.14 -2.40 20.71
C ASP A 147 3.43 -2.45 21.57
N PRO A 148 3.90 -3.64 21.99
CA PRO A 148 5.01 -3.74 22.94
C PRO A 148 6.34 -3.20 22.40
N ALA A 149 6.51 -3.15 21.08
CA ALA A 149 7.69 -2.60 20.42
C ALA A 149 7.56 -1.09 20.14
N ASP A 150 6.42 -0.48 20.50
CA ASP A 150 6.11 0.92 20.23
C ASP A 150 6.37 1.29 18.75
N ILE A 151 5.98 0.42 17.81
CA ILE A 151 6.19 0.65 16.38
C ILE A 151 5.23 1.71 15.85
N TYR A 152 4.02 1.75 16.38
CA TYR A 152 2.93 2.62 15.94
C TYR A 152 2.93 3.97 16.64
N LYS A 153 3.63 4.11 17.77
CA LYS A 153 3.68 5.35 18.58
C LYS A 153 2.29 5.85 19.01
N GLY A 154 1.30 4.96 19.02
CA GLY A 154 -0.11 5.30 19.18
C GLY A 154 -0.58 6.41 18.24
N TYR A 155 -0.08 6.44 17.01
CA TYR A 155 -0.25 7.60 16.12
C TYR A 155 -1.72 8.00 15.91
N GLY A 156 -2.67 7.05 15.84
CA GLY A 156 -4.10 7.39 15.74
C GLY A 156 -4.63 8.10 16.98
N ARG A 157 -4.21 7.69 18.17
CA ARG A 157 -4.53 8.40 19.42
C ARG A 157 -3.94 9.81 19.40
N ARG A 158 -2.66 9.94 19.04
CA ARG A 158 -1.97 11.23 19.02
C ARG A 158 -2.57 12.18 17.98
N LEU A 159 -3.00 11.67 16.83
CA LEU A 159 -3.67 12.47 15.81
C LEU A 159 -5.03 12.98 16.29
N VAL A 160 -5.84 12.16 16.97
CA VAL A 160 -7.11 12.65 17.50
C VAL A 160 -6.92 13.67 18.63
N GLU A 161 -5.90 13.50 19.47
CA GLU A 161 -5.50 14.50 20.49
C GLU A 161 -5.04 15.83 19.84
N GLU A 162 -4.47 15.78 18.65
CA GLU A 162 -4.08 16.96 17.83
C GLU A 162 -5.23 17.55 17.00
N GLY A 163 -6.45 17.04 17.19
CA GLY A 163 -7.67 17.60 16.61
C GLY A 163 -8.05 17.07 15.24
N PHE A 164 -7.48 15.95 14.78
CA PHE A 164 -7.92 15.25 13.57
C PHE A 164 -9.04 14.25 13.91
N ALA A 165 -10.02 14.07 13.02
CA ALA A 165 -10.84 12.87 13.04
C ALA A 165 -9.98 11.69 12.55
N VAL A 166 -10.11 10.52 13.16
CA VAL A 166 -9.34 9.34 12.77
C VAL A 166 -10.28 8.18 12.50
N VAL A 167 -10.16 7.57 11.33
CA VAL A 167 -10.78 6.27 11.07
C VAL A 167 -9.67 5.24 10.86
N ALA A 168 -9.69 4.14 11.60
CA ALA A 168 -8.76 3.03 11.45
C ALA A 168 -9.51 1.80 10.92
N PRO A 169 -9.52 1.56 9.59
CA PRO A 169 -10.22 0.42 9.00
C PRO A 169 -9.63 -0.91 9.46
N MET A 170 -10.49 -1.91 9.64
CA MET A 170 -10.10 -3.28 9.93
C MET A 170 -9.90 -4.05 8.62
N ASN A 171 -8.66 -4.47 8.38
CA ASN A 171 -8.28 -5.33 7.27
C ASN A 171 -7.91 -6.74 7.77
N VAL A 172 -7.94 -7.72 6.87
CA VAL A 172 -7.56 -9.09 7.18
C VAL A 172 -6.07 -9.13 7.54
N SER A 173 -5.77 -9.50 8.78
CA SER A 173 -4.41 -9.68 9.28
C SER A 173 -3.88 -11.11 9.07
N GLY A 174 -2.55 -11.25 9.09
CA GLY A 174 -1.83 -12.52 8.97
C GLY A 174 -1.69 -13.06 7.54
N SER A 175 -0.51 -13.59 7.21
CA SER A 175 -0.20 -14.06 5.85
C SER A 175 -1.07 -15.23 5.41
N ALA A 176 -1.30 -16.23 6.26
CA ALA A 176 -2.07 -17.43 5.90
C ALA A 176 -3.58 -17.15 5.65
N PRO A 177 -4.31 -16.40 6.50
CA PRO A 177 -5.68 -15.97 6.19
C PRO A 177 -5.76 -15.15 4.90
N ARG A 178 -4.85 -14.19 4.71
CA ARG A 178 -4.79 -13.38 3.48
C ARG A 178 -4.57 -14.25 2.24
N ALA A 179 -3.61 -15.19 2.27
CA ALA A 179 -3.34 -16.09 1.15
C ALA A 179 -4.55 -16.99 0.81
N ARG A 180 -5.32 -17.43 1.81
CA ARG A 180 -6.56 -18.18 1.57
C ARG A 180 -7.59 -17.34 0.81
N LEU A 181 -7.80 -16.10 1.23
CA LEU A 181 -8.78 -15.21 0.59
C LEU A 181 -8.30 -14.72 -0.78
N GLU A 182 -7.00 -14.46 -0.92
CA GLU A 182 -6.38 -14.06 -2.18
C GLU A 182 -6.62 -15.11 -3.27
N ARG A 183 -6.44 -16.40 -2.95
CA ARG A 183 -6.72 -17.49 -3.90
C ARG A 183 -8.17 -17.50 -4.36
N LEU A 184 -9.13 -17.27 -3.45
CA LEU A 184 -10.54 -17.17 -3.80
C LEU A 184 -10.81 -15.97 -4.72
N CYS A 185 -10.20 -14.81 -4.43
CA CYS A 185 -10.33 -13.62 -5.27
C CYS A 185 -9.73 -13.84 -6.65
N LYS A 186 -8.55 -14.48 -6.74
CA LYS A 186 -7.87 -14.77 -8.01
C LYS A 186 -8.69 -15.68 -8.92
N LEU A 187 -9.47 -16.63 -8.38
CA LEU A 187 -10.41 -17.43 -9.17
C LEU A 187 -11.52 -16.59 -9.84
N LEU A 188 -11.79 -15.39 -9.31
CA LEU A 188 -12.75 -14.44 -9.86
C LEU A 188 -12.09 -13.32 -10.68
N GLY A 189 -10.77 -13.40 -10.93
CA GLY A 189 -10.03 -12.33 -11.60
C GLY A 189 -9.92 -11.05 -10.77
N LYS A 190 -9.97 -11.16 -9.44
CA LYS A 190 -9.89 -10.06 -8.48
C LYS A 190 -8.77 -10.32 -7.47
N THR A 191 -8.51 -9.37 -6.57
CA THR A 191 -7.58 -9.55 -5.44
C THR A 191 -8.26 -9.22 -4.12
N LEU A 192 -7.69 -9.67 -3.00
CA LEU A 192 -8.15 -9.27 -1.67
C LEU A 192 -8.05 -7.75 -1.50
N TRP A 193 -7.00 -7.11 -2.04
CA TRP A 193 -6.84 -5.65 -2.00
C TRP A 193 -8.07 -4.93 -2.54
N GLY A 194 -8.67 -5.41 -3.62
CA GLY A 194 -9.84 -4.79 -4.22
C GLY A 194 -11.05 -4.71 -3.28
N ILE A 195 -11.28 -5.73 -2.46
CA ILE A 195 -12.33 -5.72 -1.43
C ILE A 195 -12.01 -4.72 -0.32
N GLU A 196 -10.75 -4.64 0.10
CA GLU A 196 -10.33 -3.81 1.23
C GLU A 196 -10.17 -2.32 0.86
N VAL A 197 -9.79 -2.04 -0.38
CA VAL A 197 -9.88 -0.71 -0.99
C VAL A 197 -11.34 -0.27 -1.06
N TYR A 198 -12.23 -1.11 -1.60
CA TYR A 198 -13.66 -0.80 -1.67
C TYR A 198 -14.28 -0.58 -0.27
N ARG A 199 -13.85 -1.35 0.74
CA ARG A 199 -14.23 -1.13 2.14
C ARG A 199 -13.83 0.27 2.62
N THR A 200 -12.61 0.70 2.32
CA THR A 200 -12.12 2.03 2.72
C THR A 200 -12.93 3.14 2.05
N GLN A 201 -13.21 3.00 0.75
CA GLN A 201 -14.07 3.93 0.00
C GLN A 201 -15.48 4.02 0.60
N ARG A 202 -16.06 2.88 0.99
CA ARG A 202 -17.39 2.81 1.63
C ARG A 202 -17.42 3.42 3.04
N LEU A 203 -16.33 3.28 3.80
CA LEU A 203 -16.19 3.98 5.07
C LEU A 203 -16.15 5.49 4.83
N LEU A 204 -15.42 5.97 3.82
CA LEU A 204 -15.42 7.38 3.43
C LEU A 204 -16.82 7.88 3.03
N ASP A 205 -17.59 7.09 2.26
CA ASP A 205 -18.97 7.45 1.89
C ASP A 205 -19.84 7.70 3.13
N TYR A 206 -19.66 6.91 4.19
CA TYR A 206 -20.35 7.14 5.46
C TYR A 206 -19.84 8.41 6.17
N LEU A 207 -18.52 8.60 6.24
CA LEU A 207 -17.93 9.75 6.92
C LEU A 207 -18.29 11.07 6.24
N GLU A 208 -18.54 11.07 4.94
CA GLU A 208 -19.04 12.23 4.18
C GLU A 208 -20.44 12.67 4.63
N THR A 209 -21.21 11.80 5.28
CA THR A 209 -22.52 12.14 5.87
C THR A 209 -22.44 12.75 7.28
N ARG A 210 -21.22 12.84 7.86
CA ARG A 210 -21.00 13.30 9.23
C ARG A 210 -20.55 14.77 9.23
N GLU A 211 -21.42 15.66 9.70
CA GLU A 211 -21.15 17.11 9.72
C GLU A 211 -19.92 17.51 10.55
N GLU A 212 -19.54 16.71 11.54
CA GLU A 212 -18.35 16.94 12.37
C GLU A 212 -17.00 16.60 11.69
N ILE A 213 -17.02 15.98 10.51
CA ILE A 213 -15.82 15.58 9.76
C ILE A 213 -15.77 16.34 8.44
N ASP A 214 -14.61 16.91 8.15
CA ASP A 214 -14.34 17.52 6.86
C ASP A 214 -13.62 16.54 5.94
N VAL A 215 -14.38 15.78 5.15
CA VAL A 215 -13.82 14.81 4.21
C VAL A 215 -13.05 15.46 3.05
N THR A 216 -13.21 16.78 2.82
CA THR A 216 -12.41 17.48 1.79
C THR A 216 -10.95 17.67 2.22
N ARG A 217 -10.68 17.51 3.53
CA ARG A 217 -9.35 17.55 4.13
C ARG A 217 -8.99 16.18 4.69
N THR A 218 -8.84 15.20 3.80
CA THR A 218 -8.56 13.80 4.15
C THR A 218 -7.12 13.40 3.81
N ALA A 219 -6.39 12.90 4.81
CA ALA A 219 -5.15 12.14 4.60
C ALA A 219 -5.37 10.64 4.73
N MET A 220 -4.48 9.87 4.13
CA MET A 220 -4.29 8.46 4.44
C MET A 220 -2.85 8.23 4.89
N TYR A 221 -2.70 7.54 6.02
CA TYR A 221 -1.41 7.25 6.64
C TYR A 221 -1.38 5.79 7.09
N GLY A 222 -0.34 5.05 6.73
CA GLY A 222 -0.12 3.73 7.29
C GLY A 222 1.31 3.25 7.16
N ILE A 223 1.62 2.21 7.95
CA ILE A 223 2.91 1.53 8.01
C ILE A 223 2.81 0.13 7.42
N SER A 224 3.84 -0.32 6.67
CA SER A 224 3.93 -1.68 6.13
C SER A 224 2.78 -2.00 5.17
N LEU A 225 2.00 -3.06 5.43
CA LEU A 225 0.73 -3.31 4.73
C LEU A 225 -0.20 -2.08 4.73
N GLY A 226 -0.19 -1.27 5.79
CA GLY A 226 -0.94 -0.01 5.82
C GLY A 226 -0.34 1.07 4.92
N GLY A 227 0.98 1.08 4.75
CA GLY A 227 1.68 1.88 3.74
C GLY A 227 1.30 1.43 2.32
N ALA A 228 1.15 0.12 2.10
CA ALA A 228 0.62 -0.44 0.87
C ALA A 228 -0.79 0.08 0.58
N TYR A 229 -1.70 -0.03 1.55
CA TYR A 229 -3.07 0.48 1.41
C TYR A 229 -3.06 1.97 1.09
N THR A 230 -2.20 2.76 1.73
CA THR A 230 -2.07 4.19 1.45
C THR A 230 -1.65 4.44 -0.01
N MET A 231 -0.60 3.75 -0.47
CA MET A 231 -0.10 3.89 -1.83
C MET A 231 -1.05 3.35 -2.90
N PHE A 232 -1.87 2.35 -2.56
CA PHE A 232 -2.78 1.69 -3.50
C PHE A 232 -4.13 2.39 -3.60
N THR A 233 -4.63 2.92 -2.49
CA THR A 233 -5.97 3.53 -2.39
C THR A 233 -5.96 4.99 -2.81
N THR A 234 -4.91 5.75 -2.45
CA THR A 234 -4.82 7.18 -2.80
C THR A 234 -4.92 7.43 -4.31
N PRO A 235 -4.31 6.63 -5.21
CA PRO A 235 -4.54 6.74 -6.65
C PRO A 235 -5.98 6.48 -7.12
N LEU A 236 -6.80 5.79 -6.32
CA LEU A 236 -8.12 5.27 -6.70
C LEU A 236 -9.28 6.04 -6.06
N ASP A 237 -9.01 6.79 -4.99
CA ASP A 237 -9.98 7.68 -4.34
C ASP A 237 -9.38 9.08 -4.21
N GLU A 238 -9.86 10.00 -5.05
CA GLU A 238 -9.36 11.38 -5.12
C GLU A 238 -9.81 12.24 -3.93
N ARG A 239 -10.71 11.74 -3.06
CA ARG A 239 -11.03 12.40 -1.78
C ARG A 239 -9.85 12.41 -0.82
N ILE A 240 -8.91 11.46 -0.96
CA ILE A 240 -7.67 11.42 -0.19
C ILE A 240 -6.71 12.46 -0.78
N SER A 241 -6.59 13.61 -0.11
CA SER A 241 -5.79 14.74 -0.58
C SER A 241 -4.32 14.68 -0.16
N VAL A 242 -3.97 13.88 0.84
CA VAL A 242 -2.59 13.74 1.37
C VAL A 242 -2.27 12.27 1.66
N ALA A 243 -1.07 11.81 1.30
CA ALA A 243 -0.62 10.44 1.57
C ALA A 243 0.67 10.40 2.39
N ILE A 244 0.72 9.50 3.39
CA ILE A 244 1.94 9.17 4.13
C ILE A 244 2.18 7.66 4.04
N VAL A 245 3.22 7.27 3.31
CA VAL A 245 3.59 5.88 3.05
C VAL A 245 4.79 5.52 3.91
N CYS A 246 4.54 4.84 5.04
CA CYS A 246 5.59 4.42 5.96
C CYS A 246 5.99 2.96 5.72
N ALA A 247 7.30 2.70 5.60
CA ALA A 247 7.90 1.37 5.52
C ALA A 247 7.26 0.43 4.46
N TRP A 248 6.99 0.97 3.27
CA TRP A 248 6.41 0.22 2.14
C TRP A 248 7.00 0.59 0.79
N PHE A 249 7.18 1.89 0.53
CA PHE A 249 7.72 2.43 -0.72
C PHE A 249 9.10 1.83 -1.00
N ASN A 250 9.31 1.30 -2.20
CA ASN A 250 10.46 0.44 -2.50
C ASN A 250 10.83 0.46 -3.98
N HIS A 251 12.06 0.05 -4.29
CA HIS A 251 12.42 -0.27 -5.67
C HIS A 251 11.75 -1.59 -6.08
N ARG A 252 10.50 -1.50 -6.55
CA ARG A 252 9.58 -2.64 -6.66
C ARG A 252 10.10 -3.81 -7.49
N ARG A 253 10.84 -3.52 -8.56
CA ARG A 253 11.48 -4.53 -9.43
C ARG A 253 12.42 -5.45 -8.65
N HIS A 254 13.35 -4.88 -7.90
CA HIS A 254 14.28 -5.62 -7.03
C HIS A 254 13.52 -6.33 -5.91
N LYS A 255 12.62 -5.62 -5.22
CA LYS A 255 11.82 -6.18 -4.12
C LYS A 255 11.01 -7.41 -4.50
N MET A 256 10.54 -7.51 -5.76
CA MET A 256 9.70 -8.62 -6.22
C MET A 256 10.44 -9.71 -6.99
N ALA A 257 11.58 -9.41 -7.62
CA ALA A 257 12.21 -10.33 -8.56
C ALA A 257 13.66 -10.70 -8.22
N ILE A 258 14.33 -9.98 -7.32
CA ILE A 258 15.76 -10.19 -7.04
C ILE A 258 15.95 -10.48 -5.56
N ASP A 259 16.44 -11.68 -5.25
CA ASP A 259 16.87 -12.03 -3.90
C ASP A 259 18.19 -11.34 -3.56
N ASP A 260 18.23 -10.71 -2.38
CA ASP A 260 19.41 -10.03 -1.88
C ASP A 260 19.43 -10.09 -0.34
N PRO A 261 20.58 -10.35 0.31
CA PRO A 261 20.64 -10.44 1.77
C PRO A 261 20.36 -9.12 2.51
N ARG A 262 20.36 -7.97 1.81
CA ARG A 262 20.14 -6.65 2.42
C ARG A 262 18.67 -6.30 2.61
N TYR A 263 17.75 -7.03 1.99
CA TYR A 263 16.31 -6.81 2.12
C TYR A 263 15.52 -8.10 1.96
N THR A 264 14.31 -8.15 2.50
CA THR A 264 13.43 -9.30 2.26
C THR A 264 12.89 -9.24 0.83
N SER A 265 13.15 -10.25 0.00
CA SER A 265 12.55 -10.36 -1.33
C SER A 265 11.18 -11.02 -1.26
N PHE A 266 10.18 -10.48 -1.96
CA PHE A 266 8.85 -11.10 -2.01
C PHE A 266 8.83 -12.42 -2.79
N LEU A 267 9.80 -12.63 -3.70
CA LEU A 267 9.94 -13.88 -4.45
C LEU A 267 10.14 -15.10 -3.55
N SER A 268 10.79 -14.87 -2.41
CA SER A 268 11.26 -15.91 -1.50
C SER A 268 10.48 -16.01 -0.19
N VAL A 269 9.29 -15.40 -0.11
CA VAL A 269 8.41 -15.49 1.08
C VAL A 269 7.02 -16.03 0.73
N ASP A 270 6.38 -16.67 1.70
CA ASP A 270 5.06 -17.27 1.58
C ASP A 270 3.92 -16.23 1.72
N GLU A 271 3.94 -15.21 0.86
CA GLU A 271 2.92 -14.17 0.81
C GLU A 271 2.24 -14.10 -0.56
N GLU A 272 1.03 -14.68 -0.67
CA GLU A 272 0.35 -14.74 -1.98
C GLU A 272 -0.28 -13.41 -2.43
N HIS A 273 -0.62 -12.56 -1.46
CA HIS A 273 -1.38 -11.33 -1.67
C HIS A 273 -0.58 -10.24 -2.40
N ILE A 274 0.75 -10.24 -2.32
CA ILE A 274 1.58 -9.23 -3.00
C ILE A 274 1.71 -9.49 -4.51
N TRP A 275 1.28 -10.66 -5.00
CA TRP A 275 1.32 -11.04 -6.41
C TRP A 275 0.07 -10.56 -7.15
N ILE A 276 -0.02 -9.24 -7.30
CA ILE A 276 -1.07 -8.56 -8.05
C ILE A 276 -0.79 -8.70 -9.56
N PRO A 277 -1.68 -9.34 -10.33
CA PRO A 277 -1.49 -9.49 -11.77
C PRO A 277 -1.35 -8.13 -12.47
N GLY A 278 -0.28 -7.95 -13.25
CA GLY A 278 -0.06 -6.74 -14.03
C GLY A 278 0.60 -5.58 -13.28
N TRP A 279 0.99 -5.74 -12.00
CA TRP A 279 1.66 -4.67 -11.25
C TRP A 279 2.94 -4.20 -11.95
N LEU A 280 3.99 -5.02 -12.02
CA LEU A 280 5.25 -4.67 -12.71
C LEU A 280 5.16 -4.72 -14.25
N ARG A 281 3.95 -4.88 -14.82
CA ARG A 281 3.74 -4.67 -16.27
C ARG A 281 3.80 -3.18 -16.59
N GLU A 282 3.23 -2.35 -15.71
CA GLU A 282 3.00 -0.92 -15.98
C GLU A 282 3.29 -0.02 -14.79
N PHE A 283 3.54 -0.55 -13.60
CA PHE A 283 3.64 0.24 -12.39
C PHE A 283 4.83 -0.21 -11.52
N THR A 284 5.85 0.63 -11.38
CA THR A 284 6.71 0.62 -10.18
C THR A 284 6.12 1.52 -9.09
N ASP A 285 6.82 1.71 -7.98
CA ASP A 285 6.32 2.55 -6.90
C ASP A 285 6.37 4.04 -7.29
N SER A 286 7.37 4.47 -8.07
CA SER A 286 7.45 5.82 -8.64
C SER A 286 6.31 6.10 -9.62
N ASP A 287 5.92 5.10 -10.42
CA ASP A 287 4.78 5.21 -11.32
C ASP A 287 3.45 5.31 -10.55
N LEU A 288 3.27 4.57 -9.46
CA LEU A 288 2.10 4.70 -8.58
C LEU A 288 2.08 6.05 -7.86
N ALA A 289 3.23 6.52 -7.38
CA ALA A 289 3.35 7.86 -6.79
C ALA A 289 3.05 8.97 -7.81
N SER A 290 3.32 8.75 -9.10
CA SER A 290 2.88 9.65 -10.18
C SER A 290 1.35 9.75 -10.30
N LEU A 291 0.59 8.75 -9.84
CA LEU A 291 -0.87 8.83 -9.73
C LEU A 291 -1.31 9.54 -8.42
N ILE A 292 -0.42 9.75 -7.46
CA ILE A 292 -0.71 10.59 -6.29
C ILE A 292 -0.48 12.06 -6.66
N CYS A 293 0.62 12.34 -7.36
CA CYS A 293 0.93 13.64 -7.95
C CYS A 293 -0.30 14.22 -8.71
N PRO A 294 -0.66 15.50 -8.50
CA PRO A 294 0.07 16.56 -7.82
C PRO A 294 -0.19 16.67 -6.29
N ARG A 295 -0.85 15.69 -5.67
CA ARG A 295 -1.18 15.73 -4.23
C ARG A 295 0.04 15.51 -3.34
N PRO A 296 0.09 16.07 -2.13
CA PRO A 296 1.18 15.84 -1.19
C PRO A 296 1.42 14.37 -0.83
N LEU A 297 2.68 13.96 -0.83
CA LEU A 297 3.15 12.62 -0.49
C LEU A 297 4.37 12.71 0.44
N LEU A 298 4.31 12.02 1.58
CA LEU A 298 5.45 11.77 2.46
C LEU A 298 5.81 10.28 2.43
N VAL A 299 7.09 9.98 2.19
CA VAL A 299 7.65 8.63 2.35
C VAL A 299 8.43 8.56 3.65
N GLU A 300 8.08 7.63 4.54
CA GLU A 300 8.87 7.38 5.77
C GLU A 300 9.59 6.05 5.66
N GLN A 301 10.90 6.04 5.92
CA GLN A 301 11.73 4.85 5.83
C GLN A 301 12.84 4.83 6.89
N GLY A 302 12.89 3.75 7.66
CA GLY A 302 14.02 3.43 8.53
C GLY A 302 15.17 2.79 7.74
N LYS A 303 16.40 3.26 7.95
CA LYS A 303 17.60 2.67 7.33
C LYS A 303 17.92 1.28 7.87
N ALA A 304 17.47 0.96 9.08
CA ALA A 304 17.61 -0.36 9.71
C ALA A 304 16.40 -1.27 9.46
N ASP A 305 15.42 -0.84 8.67
CA ASP A 305 14.30 -1.69 8.27
C ASP A 305 14.73 -2.66 7.14
N GLY A 306 14.69 -3.96 7.44
CA GLY A 306 15.02 -5.03 6.47
C GLY A 306 13.99 -5.22 5.35
N ILE A 307 12.85 -4.53 5.37
CA ILE A 307 11.87 -4.61 4.27
C ILE A 307 12.43 -3.99 2.98
N ALA A 308 13.26 -2.94 3.08
CA ALA A 308 13.80 -2.24 1.94
C ALA A 308 15.28 -1.90 2.19
N TRP A 309 16.15 -2.14 1.21
CA TRP A 309 17.47 -1.54 1.28
C TRP A 309 17.37 -0.06 0.88
N TRP A 310 17.49 0.82 1.87
CA TRP A 310 17.19 2.25 1.74
C TRP A 310 17.86 2.96 0.55
N PRO A 311 19.07 2.59 0.06
CA PRO A 311 19.64 3.22 -1.14
C PRO A 311 18.84 2.92 -2.42
N LEU A 312 18.26 1.72 -2.56
CA LEU A 312 17.38 1.41 -3.69
C LEU A 312 16.04 2.14 -3.56
N MET A 313 15.49 2.22 -2.35
CA MET A 313 14.29 3.02 -2.09
C MET A 313 14.53 4.49 -2.48
N LEU A 314 15.70 5.06 -2.14
CA LEU A 314 16.06 6.42 -2.55
C LEU A 314 16.13 6.58 -4.08
N GLN A 315 16.63 5.59 -4.82
CA GLN A 315 16.60 5.65 -6.29
C GLN A 315 15.17 5.76 -6.82
N GLU A 316 14.25 4.96 -6.29
CA GLU A 316 12.83 5.03 -6.66
C GLU A 316 12.19 6.36 -6.23
N TYR A 317 12.61 6.93 -5.09
CA TYR A 317 12.15 8.23 -4.61
C TYR A 317 12.62 9.36 -5.53
N GLU A 318 13.86 9.29 -6.03
CA GLU A 318 14.40 10.24 -7.00
C GLU A 318 13.63 10.21 -8.34
N GLU A 319 13.25 9.02 -8.83
CA GLU A 319 12.34 8.89 -9.98
C GLU A 319 10.98 9.55 -9.70
N THR A 320 10.46 9.41 -8.47
CA THR A 320 9.20 10.05 -8.05
C THR A 320 9.34 11.57 -8.00
N ARG A 321 10.45 12.08 -7.43
CA ARG A 321 10.73 13.51 -7.31
C ARG A 321 10.74 14.20 -8.66
N GLU A 322 11.25 13.52 -9.68
CA GLU A 322 11.25 14.03 -11.05
C GLU A 322 9.83 14.39 -11.57
N HIS A 323 8.79 13.64 -11.16
CA HIS A 323 7.41 13.96 -11.54
C HIS A 323 6.93 15.27 -10.91
N TYR A 324 7.17 15.46 -9.61
CA TYR A 324 6.82 16.68 -8.90
C TYR A 324 7.65 17.88 -9.39
N ARG A 325 8.95 17.67 -9.64
CA ARG A 325 9.88 18.68 -10.17
C ARG A 325 9.46 19.22 -11.53
N LYS A 326 9.06 18.35 -12.46
CA LYS A 326 8.58 18.77 -13.78
C LYS A 326 7.33 19.66 -13.72
N LEU A 327 6.54 19.58 -12.64
CA LEU A 327 5.37 20.43 -12.39
C LEU A 327 5.69 21.63 -11.48
N GLY A 328 6.91 21.76 -10.96
CA GLY A 328 7.28 22.80 -10.00
C GLY A 328 6.68 22.60 -8.60
N LEU A 329 6.44 21.35 -8.19
CA LEU A 329 5.73 20.96 -6.96
C LEU A 329 6.60 20.17 -5.98
N GLU A 330 7.91 20.37 -5.99
CA GLU A 330 8.84 19.60 -5.14
C GLU A 330 8.53 19.76 -3.63
N ASP A 331 7.92 20.87 -3.24
CA ASP A 331 7.48 21.13 -1.86
C ASP A 331 6.36 20.21 -1.36
N ARG A 332 5.67 19.52 -2.28
CA ARG A 332 4.61 18.53 -2.01
C ARG A 332 5.14 17.11 -1.82
N LEU A 333 6.40 16.82 -2.16
CA LEU A 333 7.00 15.51 -1.97
C LEU A 333 8.08 15.60 -0.88
N GLU A 334 7.89 14.87 0.22
CA GLU A 334 8.85 14.84 1.33
C GLU A 334 9.28 13.40 1.62
N ILE A 335 10.45 13.26 2.25
CA ILE A 335 10.96 11.97 2.74
C ILE A 335 11.46 12.13 4.17
N ASP A 336 11.07 11.22 5.05
CA ASP A 336 11.71 11.02 6.36
C ASP A 336 12.57 9.75 6.31
N LEU A 337 13.86 9.94 6.06
CA LEU A 337 14.84 8.86 6.09
C LEU A 337 15.59 8.91 7.43
N HIS A 338 15.27 7.98 8.34
CA HIS A 338 15.80 7.96 9.71
C HIS A 338 16.67 6.72 9.97
N GLU A 339 17.49 6.76 11.02
CA GLU A 339 18.38 5.64 11.40
C GLU A 339 17.64 4.44 12.04
N GLY A 340 16.34 4.60 12.32
CA GLY A 340 15.50 3.60 12.98
C GLY A 340 15.15 2.40 12.12
N GLY A 341 14.34 1.51 12.70
CA GLY A 341 13.88 0.26 12.07
C GLY A 341 12.51 0.40 11.40
N HIS A 342 11.72 -0.66 11.51
CA HIS A 342 10.35 -0.70 11.02
C HIS A 342 9.39 0.02 11.99
N GLU A 343 9.30 1.34 11.93
CA GLU A 343 8.56 2.17 12.89
C GLU A 343 8.01 3.48 12.30
N ILE A 344 7.00 4.04 12.95
CA ILE A 344 6.39 5.33 12.62
C ILE A 344 7.22 6.51 13.14
N ARG A 345 7.30 7.59 12.36
CA ARG A 345 7.93 8.87 12.72
C ARG A 345 6.90 9.98 12.92
N LEU A 346 6.15 9.85 14.01
CA LEU A 346 4.98 10.70 14.29
C LEU A 346 5.24 12.21 14.22
N GLU A 347 6.39 12.70 14.70
CA GLU A 347 6.70 14.14 14.71
C GLU A 347 6.69 14.73 13.29
N LYS A 348 7.38 14.08 12.35
CA LYS A 348 7.46 14.53 10.96
C LYS A 348 6.12 14.36 10.25
N SER A 349 5.45 13.23 10.46
CA SER A 349 4.10 12.99 9.95
C SER A 349 3.10 14.04 10.41
N LEU A 350 3.12 14.43 11.69
CA LEU A 350 2.21 15.43 12.23
C LEU A 350 2.47 16.83 11.64
N GLU A 351 3.74 17.22 11.49
CA GLU A 351 4.12 18.46 10.80
C GLU A 351 3.54 18.48 9.37
N PHE A 352 3.72 17.39 8.63
CA PHE A 352 3.24 17.25 7.26
C PHE A 352 1.71 17.31 7.16
N LEU A 353 1.00 16.61 8.04
CA LEU A 353 -0.46 16.65 8.08
C LEU A 353 -0.98 18.05 8.43
N LYS A 354 -0.36 18.75 9.39
CA LYS A 354 -0.74 20.11 9.73
C LYS A 354 -0.53 21.07 8.56
N LYS A 355 0.61 20.98 7.87
CA LYS A 355 0.93 21.79 6.69
C LYS A 355 -0.13 21.68 5.59
N TRP A 356 -0.68 20.48 5.36
CA TRP A 356 -1.55 20.21 4.21
C TRP A 356 -3.04 20.12 4.52
N LEU A 357 -3.44 19.89 5.78
CA LEU A 357 -4.85 19.73 6.17
C LEU A 357 -5.36 20.80 7.15
N GLN A 358 -4.49 21.59 7.77
CA GLN A 358 -4.93 22.70 8.61
C GLN A 358 -4.95 24.02 7.79
N PRO A 359 -5.85 24.97 8.14
CA PRO A 359 -6.00 26.24 7.42
C PRO A 359 -4.76 27.13 7.43
#